data_AF-A0A328F5D5-F1
#
_entry.id   AF-A0A328F5D5-F1
#
_cell.length_a   1.000
_cell.length_b   1.000
_cell.length_c   1.000
_cell.angle_alpha   90.00
_cell.angle_beta   90.00
_cell.angle_gamma   90.00
#
_symmetry.space_group_name_H-M   'P 1'
#
loop_
_entity.id
_entity.type
_entity.pdbx_description
1 polymer ?
#
loop_
_entity_poly.entity_id
_entity_poly.type
_entity_poly.pdbx_seq_one_letter_code
_entity_poly.pdbx_strand_id
1 'polypeptide(L)'
;MLIRDKTMLSEVEKKFVARDSHLDFIIYNRMDKSPFLAVEVDGYEYHANNPEQLKKDRIKDGILKKYKIPLVRFSTIQSQEEKRLREKLTNIRHRGYC
;
A
#
# COMPACT_ATOMS: atom_id res chain seq x y z
N MET A 1 -11.02 0.07 -3.56
CA MET A 1 -11.25 -0.62 -2.26
C MET A 1 -9.92 -1.06 -1.66
N LEU A 2 -9.58 -0.54 -0.48
CA LEU A 2 -8.31 -0.77 0.21
C LEU A 2 -8.19 -2.16 0.87
N ILE A 3 -9.22 -2.60 1.61
CA ILE A 3 -9.23 -3.92 2.24
C ILE A 3 -10.65 -4.46 2.44
N ARG A 4 -10.81 -5.78 2.34
CA ARG A 4 -12.10 -6.48 2.52
C ARG A 4 -12.38 -6.80 3.99
N ASP A 5 -11.39 -7.35 4.67
CA ASP A 5 -11.47 -7.62 6.11
C ASP A 5 -11.36 -6.29 6.88
N LYS A 6 -12.32 -6.06 7.78
CA LYS A 6 -12.43 -4.84 8.59
C LYS A 6 -12.27 -5.12 10.09
N THR A 7 -11.97 -6.35 10.49
CA THR A 7 -11.91 -6.78 11.89
C THR A 7 -10.85 -6.03 12.70
N MET A 8 -9.69 -5.73 12.11
CA MET A 8 -8.57 -5.03 12.76
C MET A 8 -8.64 -3.49 12.64
N LEU A 9 -9.69 -2.96 11.99
CA LEU A 9 -9.86 -1.54 11.77
C LEU A 9 -10.52 -0.85 12.97
N SER A 10 -9.96 0.31 13.33
CA SER A 10 -10.60 1.29 14.21
C SER A 10 -11.78 1.96 13.50
N GLU A 11 -12.65 2.63 14.26
CA GLU A 11 -13.79 3.38 13.69
C GLU A 11 -13.36 4.47 12.71
N VAL A 12 -12.20 5.12 12.95
CA VAL A 12 -11.64 6.11 12.02
C VAL A 12 -11.23 5.46 10.71
N GLU A 13 -10.53 4.32 10.77
CA GLU A 13 -10.10 3.59 9.57
C GLU A 13 -11.28 2.97 8.81
N LYS A 14 -12.33 2.49 9.52
CA LYS A 14 -13.55 1.99 8.87
C LYS A 14 -14.24 3.10 8.06
N LYS A 15 -14.38 4.29 8.65
CA LYS A 15 -14.92 5.48 7.97
C LYS A 15 -14.05 5.89 6.78
N PHE A 16 -12.72 5.79 6.92
CA PHE A 16 -11.79 6.06 5.85
C PHE A 16 -11.95 5.07 4.68
N VAL A 17 -11.97 3.76 4.97
CA VAL A 17 -12.14 2.71 3.95
C VAL A 17 -13.49 2.79 3.25
N ALA A 18 -14.53 3.24 3.95
CA ALA A 18 -15.85 3.47 3.37
C ALA A 18 -15.90 4.68 2.42
N ARG A 19 -14.98 5.64 2.57
CA ARG A 19 -14.87 6.84 1.71
C ARG A 19 -13.84 6.61 0.63
N ASP A 20 -14.23 5.81 -0.36
CA ASP A 20 -13.52 5.58 -1.64
C ASP A 20 -11.97 5.60 -1.54
N SER A 21 -11.43 4.90 -0.56
CA SER A 21 -9.98 4.77 -0.42
C SER A 21 -9.51 3.65 -1.36
N HIS A 22 -8.78 4.02 -2.41
CA HIS A 22 -8.21 3.11 -3.39
C HIS A 22 -6.70 2.97 -3.20
N LEU A 23 -6.21 1.76 -3.47
CA LEU A 23 -4.82 1.53 -3.84
C LEU A 23 -4.77 1.54 -5.37
N ASP A 24 -3.67 2.01 -5.95
CA ASP A 24 -3.47 1.93 -7.40
C ASP A 24 -3.34 0.47 -7.84
N PHE A 25 -2.43 -0.28 -7.21
CA PHE A 25 -2.29 -1.72 -7.47
C PHE A 25 -2.09 -2.52 -6.19
N ILE A 26 -2.53 -3.77 -6.27
CA ILE A 26 -2.26 -4.77 -5.24
C ILE A 26 -1.92 -6.09 -5.93
N ILE A 27 -0.77 -6.64 -5.54
CA ILE A 27 -0.29 -7.93 -6.01
C ILE A 27 -0.81 -8.98 -5.04
N TYR A 28 -1.54 -9.96 -5.55
CA TYR A 28 -2.04 -11.08 -4.78
C TYR A 28 -1.26 -12.35 -5.10
N ASN A 29 -1.09 -13.21 -4.12
CA ASN A 29 -0.68 -14.58 -4.36
C ASN A 29 -1.82 -15.30 -5.11
N ARG A 30 -1.46 -15.99 -6.20
CA ARG A 30 -2.43 -16.67 -7.07
C ARG A 30 -3.18 -17.78 -6.34
N MET A 31 -2.53 -18.48 -5.40
CA MET A 31 -3.03 -19.71 -4.77
C MET A 31 -4.06 -19.42 -3.69
N ASP A 32 -3.69 -18.66 -2.67
CA ASP A 32 -4.52 -18.37 -1.49
C ASP A 32 -5.25 -17.01 -1.58
N LYS A 33 -4.98 -16.23 -2.63
CA LYS A 33 -5.50 -14.87 -2.83
C LYS A 33 -5.08 -13.90 -1.71
N SER A 34 -4.04 -14.22 -0.96
CA SER A 34 -3.53 -13.32 0.08
C SER A 34 -2.83 -12.10 -0.55
N PRO A 35 -3.02 -10.90 0.00
CA PRO A 35 -2.34 -9.69 -0.47
C PRO A 35 -0.84 -9.80 -0.18
N PHE A 36 -0.03 -9.68 -1.23
CA PHE A 36 1.43 -9.85 -1.16
C PHE A 36 2.19 -8.52 -1.11
N LEU A 37 1.78 -7.53 -1.91
CA LEU A 37 2.40 -6.21 -1.99
C LEU A 37 1.38 -5.19 -2.49
N ALA A 38 1.22 -4.09 -1.76
CA ALA A 38 0.53 -2.89 -2.26
C ALA A 38 1.51 -1.99 -3.00
N VAL A 39 1.05 -1.34 -4.06
CA VAL A 39 1.82 -0.39 -4.87
C VAL A 39 0.97 0.87 -5.06
N GLU A 40 1.58 2.02 -4.82
CA GLU A 40 1.01 3.35 -5.07
C GLU A 40 1.96 4.16 -5.97
N VAL A 41 1.39 5.05 -6.78
CA VAL A 41 2.11 5.96 -7.67
C VAL A 41 1.79 7.40 -7.29
N ASP A 42 2.80 8.09 -6.77
CA ASP A 42 2.70 9.49 -6.34
C ASP A 42 3.10 10.44 -7.48
N GLY A 43 2.15 11.26 -7.94
CA GLY A 43 2.41 12.35 -8.88
C GLY A 43 3.26 13.46 -8.26
N TYR A 44 4.35 13.84 -8.95
CA TYR A 44 5.32 14.85 -8.51
C TYR A 44 4.71 16.22 -8.21
N GLU A 45 3.69 16.65 -8.96
CA GLU A 45 3.14 18.01 -8.86
C GLU A 45 2.12 18.23 -7.73
N TYR A 46 1.71 17.19 -6.97
CA TYR A 46 0.53 17.36 -6.10
C TYR A 46 0.69 17.22 -4.58
N HIS A 47 1.77 16.67 -3.99
CA HIS A 47 1.59 16.17 -2.60
C HIS A 47 2.72 16.26 -1.56
N ALA A 48 3.92 16.74 -1.84
CA ALA A 48 4.98 16.71 -0.81
C ALA A 48 4.63 17.49 0.47
N ASN A 49 3.76 18.51 0.39
CA ASN A 49 3.37 19.36 1.52
C ASN A 49 1.85 19.54 1.70
N ASN A 50 1.00 18.71 1.07
CA ASN A 50 -0.45 18.80 1.32
C ASN A 50 -0.81 18.06 2.63
N PRO A 51 -1.24 18.76 3.70
CA PRO A 51 -1.54 18.14 4.99
C PRO A 51 -2.67 17.10 4.91
N GLU A 52 -3.61 17.27 3.99
CA GLU A 52 -4.71 16.33 3.81
C GLU A 52 -4.20 15.00 3.25
N GLN A 53 -3.33 15.05 2.25
CA GLN A 53 -2.75 13.84 1.67
C GLN A 53 -1.89 13.09 2.69
N LEU A 54 -1.03 13.81 3.42
CA LEU A 54 -0.22 13.21 4.49
C LEU A 54 -1.08 12.51 5.54
N LYS A 55 -2.26 13.06 5.86
CA LYS A 55 -3.22 12.41 6.76
C LYS A 55 -3.80 11.13 6.15
N LYS A 56 -4.17 11.16 4.86
CA LYS A 56 -4.69 9.98 4.14
C LYS A 56 -3.63 8.88 4.06
N ASP A 57 -2.39 9.23 3.73
CA ASP A 57 -1.27 8.29 3.64
C ASP A 57 -0.94 7.64 4.98
N ARG A 58 -0.93 8.41 6.07
CA ARG A 58 -0.75 7.87 7.42
C ARG A 58 -1.82 6.84 7.79
N ILE A 59 -3.08 7.10 7.41
CA ILE A 59 -4.18 6.15 7.66
C ILE A 59 -3.98 4.89 6.81
N LYS A 60 -3.68 5.03 5.51
CA LYS A 60 -3.39 3.89 4.63
C LYS A 60 -2.22 3.05 5.15
N ASP A 61 -1.12 3.67 5.55
CA ASP A 61 0.07 3.01 6.10
C ASP A 61 -0.26 2.25 7.38
N GLY A 62 -1.06 2.87 8.27
CA GLY A 62 -1.56 2.22 9.48
C GLY A 62 -2.37 0.96 9.18
N ILE A 63 -3.29 1.05 8.22
CA ILE A 63 -4.11 -0.09 7.78
C ILE A 63 -3.22 -1.20 7.23
N LEU A 64 -2.38 -0.90 6.23
CA LEU A 64 -1.53 -1.92 5.60
C LEU A 64 -0.58 -2.59 6.60
N LYS A 65 -0.04 -1.82 7.56
CA LYS A 65 0.80 -2.35 8.64
C LYS A 65 0.05 -3.35 9.53
N LYS A 66 -1.21 -3.08 9.88
CA LYS A 66 -2.03 -3.99 10.71
C LYS A 66 -2.24 -5.34 10.04
N TYR A 67 -2.46 -5.33 8.73
CA TYR A 67 -2.63 -6.54 7.92
C TYR A 67 -1.30 -7.12 7.42
N LYS A 68 -0.16 -6.55 7.86
CA LYS A 68 1.19 -6.96 7.47
C LYS A 68 1.42 -6.97 5.96
N ILE A 69 0.73 -6.09 5.23
CA ILE A 69 0.86 -5.96 3.78
C ILE A 69 2.01 -4.97 3.51
N PRO A 70 3.10 -5.41 2.86
CA PRO A 70 4.15 -4.50 2.42
C PRO A 70 3.61 -3.46 1.44
N LEU A 71 4.19 -2.26 1.45
CA LEU A 71 3.88 -1.18 0.53
C LEU A 71 5.16 -0.71 -0.20
N VAL A 72 5.02 -0.34 -1.46
CA VAL A 72 6.00 0.45 -2.22
C VAL A 72 5.30 1.64 -2.87
N ARG A 73 5.93 2.81 -2.79
CA ARG A 73 5.47 4.04 -3.45
C ARG A 73 6.47 4.42 -4.55
N PHE A 74 5.97 4.70 -5.75
CA PHE A 74 6.75 5.17 -6.87
C PHE A 74 6.43 6.64 -7.14
N SER A 75 7.44 7.48 -7.29
CA SER A 75 7.23 8.87 -7.72
C SER A 75 7.29 8.96 -9.25
N THR A 76 6.43 9.78 -9.86
CA THR A 76 6.39 9.95 -11.33
C THR A 76 7.64 10.58 -11.95
N ILE A 77 8.55 11.15 -11.14
CA ILE A 77 9.83 11.70 -11.61
C ILE A 77 11.02 10.77 -11.36
N GLN A 78 10.77 9.64 -10.69
CA GLN A 78 11.82 8.65 -10.49
C GLN A 78 11.95 7.78 -11.74
N SER A 79 13.00 6.97 -11.75
CA SER A 79 13.22 5.97 -12.78
C SER A 79 13.52 4.64 -12.11
N GLN A 80 13.51 3.58 -12.93
CA GLN A 80 13.82 2.20 -12.49
C GLN A 80 12.74 1.59 -11.58
N GLU A 81 11.48 1.97 -11.78
CA GLU A 81 10.30 1.43 -11.09
C GLU A 81 10.29 -0.09 -11.16
N GLU A 82 10.55 -0.65 -12.35
CA GLU A 82 10.59 -2.10 -12.56
C GLU A 82 11.67 -2.77 -11.69
N LYS A 83 12.90 -2.24 -11.70
CA LYS A 83 14.01 -2.79 -10.93
C LYS A 83 13.70 -2.75 -9.43
N ARG A 84 13.21 -1.62 -8.93
CA ARG A 84 12.85 -1.43 -7.52
C ARG A 84 11.68 -2.34 -7.12
N LEU A 85 10.69 -2.53 -8.00
CA LEU A 85 9.61 -3.47 -7.78
C LEU A 85 10.15 -4.90 -7.68
N ARG A 86 11.01 -5.33 -8.60
CA ARG A 86 11.66 -6.66 -8.57
C ARG A 86 12.46 -6.87 -7.29
N GLU A 87 13.28 -5.89 -6.89
CA GLU A 87 14.05 -5.95 -5.64
C GLU A 87 13.13 -6.08 -4.42
N LYS A 88 12.03 -5.31 -4.38
CA LYS A 88 11.04 -5.38 -3.30
C LYS A 88 10.39 -6.76 -3.23
N LEU A 89 9.98 -7.31 -4.37
CA LEU A 89 9.38 -8.64 -4.47
C LEU A 89 10.35 -9.73 -3.98
N THR A 90 11.61 -9.68 -4.41
CA THR A 90 12.66 -10.62 -3.97
C THR A 90 12.86 -10.54 -2.46
N ASN A 91 13.00 -9.33 -1.90
CA ASN A 91 13.20 -9.12 -0.46
C ASN A 91 12.04 -9.64 0.40
N ILE A 92 10.79 -9.50 -0.06
CA ILE A 92 9.62 -10.04 0.65
C ILE A 92 9.65 -11.57 0.61
N ARG A 93 10.00 -12.18 -0.53
CA ARG A 93 10.04 -13.64 -0.71
C ARG A 93 11.02 -14.31 0.26
N HIS A 94 12.14 -13.65 0.58
CA HIS A 94 13.13 -14.18 1.52
C HIS A 94 12.70 -14.11 2.99
N ARG A 95 11.70 -13.29 3.36
CA ARG A 95 11.22 -13.18 4.75
C ARG A 95 10.30 -14.33 5.19
N GLY A 96 9.87 -15.21 4.28
CA GLY A 96 9.01 -16.35 4.56
C GLY A 96 9.72 -17.70 4.75
N TYR A 97 11.06 -17.72 4.70
CA TYR A 97 11.90 -18.93 4.80
C TYR A 97 12.87 -18.90 6.01
N CYS A 98 12.45 -18.31 7.12
CA CYS A 98 13.17 -18.37 8.39
C CYS A 98 12.25 -18.91 9.49
#